data_AF-C3XIS6-F1
#
_entry.id   AF-C3XIS6-F1
#
_cell.length_a   1.000
_cell.length_b   1.000
_cell.length_c   1.000
_cell.angle_alpha   90.00
_cell.angle_beta   90.00
_cell.angle_gamma   90.00
#
_symmetry.space_group_name_H-M   'P 1'
#
loop_
_entity.id
_entity.type
_entity.pdbx_description
1 polymer ?
#
loop_
_entity_poly.entity_id
_entity_poly.type
_entity_poly.pdbx_seq_one_letter_code
_entity_poly.pdbx_strand_id
1 'polypeptide(L)'
;MLAIIFFIIIPLVFFFYFKYNIGSIIVILFLLFIFYYTPYSYYLEPTYWQFRNMCKLNELPNNEEKYNKILSYFDTDLDTLDWEELNNNNDNKRKWKVTKEHGYYKKGVFEYETIAKKKQLNSHIRILADFLSNKSEMNRYNVTAMSIGVYWHTKRFYPDGNEGSGFYWSEETLSCNDINIQDNMTPKGFKNDE
;
A
#
# COMPACT_ATOMS: atom_id res chain seq x y z
N MET A 1 -20.34 -10.91 -6.20
CA MET A 1 -21.68 -11.53 -6.27
C MET A 1 -21.73 -12.89 -5.56
N LEU A 2 -20.83 -13.83 -5.88
CA LEU A 2 -20.73 -15.13 -5.16
C LEU A 2 -20.48 -15.00 -3.64
N ALA A 3 -19.59 -14.11 -3.20
CA ALA A 3 -19.32 -13.91 -1.77
C ALA A 3 -20.54 -13.37 -1.00
N ILE A 4 -21.33 -12.48 -1.59
CA ILE A 4 -22.57 -11.95 -0.99
C ILE A 4 -23.59 -13.08 -0.82
N ILE A 5 -23.72 -13.96 -1.82
CA ILE A 5 -24.61 -15.11 -1.75
C ILE A 5 -24.18 -16.05 -0.62
N PHE A 6 -22.89 -16.41 -0.55
CA PHE A 6 -22.39 -17.37 0.44
C PHE A 6 -22.38 -16.86 1.88
N PHE A 7 -22.00 -15.60 2.10
CA PHE A 7 -21.78 -15.07 3.45
C PHE A 7 -22.94 -14.23 3.98
N ILE A 8 -23.88 -13.84 3.12
CA ILE A 8 -25.07 -13.08 3.55
C ILE A 8 -26.33 -13.91 3.29
N ILE A 9 -26.60 -14.31 2.04
CA ILE A 9 -27.89 -14.94 1.68
C ILE A 9 -28.05 -16.33 2.31
N ILE A 10 -27.03 -17.21 2.21
CA ILE A 10 -27.07 -18.57 2.78
C ILE A 10 -27.31 -18.56 4.31
N PRO A 11 -26.54 -17.80 5.12
CA PRO A 11 -26.82 -17.68 6.55
C PRO A 11 -28.23 -17.14 6.84
N LEU A 12 -28.72 -16.19 6.04
CA LEU A 12 -30.06 -15.61 6.19
C LEU A 12 -31.18 -16.62 5.88
N VAL A 13 -30.99 -17.47 4.87
CA VAL A 13 -31.91 -18.58 4.57
C VAL A 13 -31.87 -19.63 5.69
N PHE A 14 -30.68 -19.99 6.18
CA PHE A 14 -30.54 -20.90 7.32
C PHE A 14 -31.17 -20.33 8.60
N PHE A 15 -31.10 -19.02 8.81
CA PHE A 15 -31.74 -18.33 9.93
C PHE A 15 -33.26 -18.50 9.93
N PHE A 16 -33.90 -18.36 8.76
CA PHE A 16 -35.34 -18.61 8.62
C PHE A 16 -35.70 -20.09 8.71
N TYR A 17 -34.84 -20.98 8.19
CA TYR A 17 -35.08 -22.42 8.17
C TYR A 17 -34.96 -23.08 9.57
N PHE A 18 -33.96 -22.69 10.36
CA PHE A 18 -33.66 -23.37 11.64
C PHE A 18 -34.51 -22.91 12.84
N LYS A 19 -35.47 -22.00 12.65
CA LYS A 19 -36.44 -21.57 13.67
C LYS A 19 -35.79 -21.21 15.01
N TYR A 20 -35.24 -19.99 15.12
CA TYR A 20 -34.72 -19.31 16.32
C TYR A 20 -34.41 -20.21 17.54
N ASN A 21 -33.38 -21.04 17.41
CA ASN A 21 -32.82 -21.83 18.52
C ASN A 21 -31.36 -21.42 18.76
N ILE A 22 -30.84 -21.72 19.96
CA ILE A 22 -29.49 -21.30 20.36
C ILE A 22 -28.41 -21.79 19.39
N GLY A 23 -28.59 -22.99 18.80
CA GLY A 23 -27.71 -23.53 17.77
C GLY A 23 -27.68 -22.69 16.49
N SER A 24 -28.81 -22.10 16.08
CA SER A 24 -28.89 -21.24 14.89
C SER A 24 -28.08 -19.96 15.06
N ILE A 25 -28.11 -19.38 16.27
CA ILE A 25 -27.33 -18.17 16.62
C ILE A 25 -25.83 -18.48 16.54
N ILE A 26 -25.39 -19.62 17.09
CA ILE A 26 -23.98 -20.04 17.06
C ILE A 26 -23.48 -20.19 15.62
N VAL A 27 -24.26 -20.84 14.75
CA VAL A 27 -23.89 -21.03 13.33
C VAL A 27 -23.73 -19.70 12.61
N ILE A 28 -24.63 -18.74 12.85
CA ILE A 28 -24.57 -17.42 12.23
C ILE A 28 -23.36 -16.64 12.73
N LEU A 29 -23.09 -16.64 14.04
CA LEU A 29 -21.90 -16.01 14.60
C LEU A 29 -20.61 -16.61 14.02
N PHE A 30 -20.57 -17.94 13.84
CA PHE A 30 -19.44 -18.62 13.23
C PHE A 30 -19.24 -18.21 11.76
N LEU A 31 -20.31 -18.11 10.96
CA LEU A 31 -20.24 -17.65 9.58
C LEU A 31 -19.81 -16.19 9.47
N LEU A 32 -20.32 -15.33 10.36
CA LEU A 32 -19.90 -13.92 10.44
C LEU A 32 -18.43 -13.80 10.85
N PHE A 33 -17.97 -14.64 11.77
CA PHE A 33 -16.57 -14.70 12.18
C PHE A 33 -15.68 -15.10 10.99
N ILE A 34 -16.01 -16.18 10.28
CA ILE A 34 -15.29 -16.58 9.06
C ILE A 34 -15.29 -15.43 8.05
N PHE A 35 -16.46 -14.82 7.79
CA PHE A 35 -16.57 -13.72 6.83
C PHE A 35 -15.69 -12.53 7.20
N TYR A 36 -15.68 -12.14 8.48
CA TYR A 36 -14.86 -11.05 9.00
C TYR A 36 -13.37 -11.31 8.81
N TYR A 37 -12.91 -12.55 8.92
CA TYR A 37 -11.50 -12.91 8.70
C TYR A 37 -11.18 -13.32 7.26
N THR A 38 -12.16 -13.34 6.35
CA THR A 38 -11.88 -13.59 4.93
C THR A 38 -11.39 -12.31 4.22
N PRO A 39 -10.42 -12.39 3.30
CA PRO A 39 -9.94 -11.23 2.53
C PRO A 39 -11.04 -10.53 1.71
N TYR A 40 -12.13 -11.24 1.38
CA TYR A 40 -13.26 -10.66 0.65
C TYR A 40 -13.95 -9.51 1.38
N SER A 41 -13.94 -9.51 2.71
CA SER A 41 -14.58 -8.42 3.45
C SER A 41 -13.77 -7.13 3.41
N TYR A 42 -12.50 -7.13 2.98
CA TYR A 42 -11.76 -5.89 2.71
C TYR A 42 -12.44 -5.02 1.65
N TYR A 43 -13.04 -5.65 0.63
CA TYR A 43 -13.74 -4.95 -0.46
C TYR A 43 -14.99 -4.18 0.00
N LEU A 44 -15.48 -4.44 1.21
CA LEU A 44 -16.60 -3.71 1.81
C LEU A 44 -16.15 -2.44 2.54
N GLU A 45 -14.86 -2.29 2.82
CA GLU A 45 -14.33 -1.12 3.54
C GLU A 45 -13.96 0.00 2.55
N PRO A 46 -14.51 1.22 2.70
CA PRO A 46 -14.19 2.34 1.80
C PRO A 46 -12.70 2.69 1.79
N THR A 47 -12.03 2.56 2.93
CA THR A 47 -10.59 2.81 3.10
C THR A 47 -9.73 1.84 2.29
N TYR A 48 -10.19 0.61 2.07
CA TYR A 48 -9.49 -0.35 1.21
C TYR A 48 -9.49 0.12 -0.26
N TRP A 49 -10.60 0.68 -0.74
CA TRP A 49 -10.65 1.25 -2.09
C TRP A 49 -9.80 2.51 -2.23
N GLN A 50 -9.73 3.35 -1.19
CA GLN A 50 -8.81 4.49 -1.16
C GLN A 50 -7.35 4.02 -1.27
N PHE A 51 -6.95 3.06 -0.42
CA PHE A 51 -5.65 2.40 -0.49
C PHE A 51 -5.33 1.87 -1.89
N ARG A 52 -6.24 1.08 -2.47
CA ARG A 52 -6.07 0.50 -3.80
C ARG A 52 -5.90 1.56 -4.89
N ASN A 53 -6.68 2.64 -4.84
CA ASN A 53 -6.59 3.72 -5.82
C ASN A 53 -5.30 4.53 -5.69
N MET A 54 -4.76 4.68 -4.48
CA MET A 54 -3.43 5.29 -4.29
C MET A 54 -2.34 4.42 -4.91
N CYS A 55 -2.36 3.11 -4.68
CA CYS A 55 -1.36 2.21 -5.26
C CYS A 55 -1.38 2.22 -6.80
N LYS A 56 -2.55 2.37 -7.44
CA LYS A 56 -2.65 2.49 -8.91
C LYS A 56 -1.89 3.69 -9.49
N LEU A 57 -1.54 4.69 -8.68
CA LEU A 57 -0.67 5.78 -9.15
C LEU A 57 0.70 5.28 -9.58
N ASN A 58 1.17 4.15 -9.04
CA ASN A 58 2.46 3.56 -9.43
C ASN A 58 2.47 3.04 -10.87
N GLU A 59 1.31 2.64 -11.41
CA GLU A 59 1.16 2.16 -12.79
C GLU A 59 1.31 3.29 -13.83
N LEU A 60 1.09 4.54 -13.41
CA LEU A 60 1.18 5.71 -14.29
C LEU A 60 2.63 5.90 -14.80
N PRO A 61 2.79 6.45 -16.03
CA PRO A 61 4.10 6.79 -16.56
C PRO A 61 4.80 7.82 -15.66
N ASN A 62 6.11 7.68 -15.52
CA ASN A 62 6.92 8.62 -14.74
C ASN A 62 6.99 9.98 -15.44
N ASN A 63 6.09 10.88 -15.08
CA ASN A 63 6.00 12.23 -15.58
C ASN A 63 5.63 13.21 -14.45
N GLU A 64 5.61 14.50 -14.76
CA GLU A 64 5.28 15.55 -13.79
C GLU A 64 3.87 15.41 -13.22
N GLU A 65 2.90 14.96 -14.02
CA GLU A 65 1.52 14.74 -13.57
C GLU A 65 1.46 13.65 -12.48
N LYS A 66 2.09 12.49 -12.69
CA LYS A 66 2.17 11.41 -11.68
C LYS A 66 2.83 11.92 -10.41
N TYR A 67 3.95 12.62 -10.54
CA TYR A 67 4.73 13.08 -9.41
C TYR A 67 3.92 14.07 -8.56
N ASN A 68 3.27 15.05 -9.20
CA ASN A 68 2.42 16.01 -8.51
C ASN A 68 1.17 15.34 -7.90
N LYS A 69 0.60 14.30 -8.52
CA LYS A 69 -0.48 13.50 -7.90
C LYS A 69 -0.01 12.82 -6.62
N ILE A 70 1.18 12.20 -6.62
CA ILE A 70 1.74 11.55 -5.43
C ILE A 70 2.05 12.60 -4.35
N LEU A 71 2.73 13.69 -4.72
CA LEU A 71 3.13 14.76 -3.80
C LEU A 71 1.95 15.52 -3.19
N SER A 72 0.82 15.62 -3.89
CA SER A 72 -0.36 16.29 -3.36
C SER A 72 -0.90 15.66 -2.07
N TYR A 73 -0.67 14.35 -1.85
CA TYR A 73 -1.00 13.73 -0.57
C TYR A 73 -0.14 14.22 0.60
N PHE A 74 1.01 14.82 0.31
CA PHE A 74 1.95 15.41 1.27
C PHE A 74 1.84 16.94 1.33
N ASP A 75 0.77 17.52 0.76
CA ASP A 75 0.52 18.96 0.73
C ASP A 75 1.65 19.74 0.02
N THR A 76 2.25 19.14 -1.01
CA THR A 76 3.34 19.71 -1.81
C THR A 76 3.24 19.28 -3.27
N ASP A 77 4.14 19.78 -4.11
CA ASP A 77 4.30 19.43 -5.52
C ASP A 77 5.79 19.52 -5.89
N LEU A 78 6.15 19.20 -7.13
CA LEU A 78 7.56 19.23 -7.55
C LEU A 78 8.20 20.62 -7.48
N ASP A 79 7.42 21.69 -7.57
CA ASP A 79 7.89 23.07 -7.55
C ASP A 79 8.19 23.54 -6.12
N THR A 80 7.38 23.08 -5.16
CA THR A 80 7.43 23.49 -3.76
C THR A 80 8.14 22.49 -2.85
N LEU A 81 8.47 21.29 -3.36
CA LEU A 81 9.17 20.27 -2.60
C LEU A 81 10.51 20.79 -2.08
N ASP A 82 10.75 20.63 -0.78
CA ASP A 82 12.02 20.96 -0.17
C ASP A 82 13.07 19.88 -0.51
N TRP A 83 13.76 20.11 -1.63
CA TRP A 83 14.83 19.23 -2.12
C TRP A 83 16.03 19.21 -1.17
N GLU A 84 16.26 20.28 -0.40
CA GLU A 84 17.34 20.33 0.58
C GLU A 84 17.01 19.38 1.75
N GLU A 85 15.79 19.46 2.29
CA GLU A 85 15.30 18.57 3.34
C GLU A 85 15.26 17.09 2.89
N LEU A 86 15.00 16.84 1.61
CA LEU A 86 14.99 15.49 1.02
C LEU A 86 16.40 14.92 0.86
N ASN A 87 17.39 15.76 0.58
CA ASN A 87 18.78 15.36 0.41
C ASN A 87 19.58 15.29 1.72
N ASN A 88 19.12 15.99 2.76
CA ASN A 88 19.75 16.05 4.08
C ASN A 88 19.57 14.73 4.85
N ASN A 89 20.71 14.11 5.20
CA ASN A 89 20.78 12.80 5.85
C ASN A 89 20.63 12.84 7.38
N ASN A 90 20.27 13.97 7.97
CA ASN A 90 20.41 14.20 9.41
C ASN A 90 19.42 13.39 10.28
N ASP A 91 18.29 12.94 9.71
CA ASP A 91 17.19 12.31 10.46
C ASP A 91 16.82 10.90 9.97
N ASN A 92 17.76 9.94 9.92
CA ASN A 92 17.45 8.55 9.53
C ASN A 92 16.65 8.42 8.20
N LYS A 93 16.64 9.47 7.37
CA LYS A 93 16.06 9.49 6.03
C LYS A 93 17.03 8.69 5.20
N ARG A 94 16.61 7.45 4.94
CA ARG A 94 17.41 6.47 4.25
C ARG A 94 17.53 6.97 2.81
N LYS A 95 18.62 7.67 2.51
CA LYS A 95 19.14 7.74 1.15
C LYS A 95 20.10 6.57 1.02
N TRP A 96 19.86 5.67 0.06
CA TRP A 96 20.75 4.53 -0.15
C TRP A 96 21.07 4.36 -1.62
N LYS A 97 22.22 3.71 -1.84
CA LYS A 97 22.61 3.25 -3.16
C LYS A 97 21.86 1.96 -3.44
N VAL A 98 21.13 1.92 -4.54
CA VAL A 98 20.40 0.73 -4.97
C VAL A 98 21.41 -0.34 -5.39
N THR A 99 21.31 -1.54 -4.82
CA THR A 99 22.22 -2.65 -5.16
C THR A 99 21.77 -3.34 -6.44
N LYS A 100 22.71 -4.01 -7.13
CA LYS A 100 22.41 -4.74 -8.37
C LYS A 100 21.41 -5.89 -8.20
N GLU A 101 21.21 -6.32 -6.96
CA GLU A 101 20.31 -7.41 -6.57
C GLU A 101 18.84 -6.97 -6.49
N HIS A 102 18.59 -5.65 -6.40
CA HIS A 102 17.23 -5.11 -6.44
C HIS A 102 16.63 -5.23 -7.85
N GLY A 103 15.40 -5.72 -7.94
CA GLY A 103 14.72 -6.01 -9.21
C GLY A 103 14.52 -4.80 -10.14
N TYR A 104 14.54 -3.58 -9.62
CA TYR A 104 14.43 -2.34 -10.40
C TYR A 104 15.78 -1.64 -10.62
N TYR A 105 16.91 -2.21 -10.20
CA TYR A 105 18.21 -1.60 -10.44
C TYR A 105 18.49 -1.49 -11.95
N LYS A 106 18.84 -0.28 -12.40
CA LYS A 106 19.31 -0.03 -13.77
C LYS A 106 20.48 0.94 -13.74
N LYS A 107 21.67 0.45 -14.13
CA LYS A 107 22.90 1.24 -14.15
C LYS A 107 22.71 2.53 -14.97
N GLY A 108 23.12 3.66 -14.41
CA GLY A 108 22.96 4.99 -15.01
C GLY A 108 21.55 5.57 -14.95
N VAL A 109 20.58 4.88 -14.34
CA VAL A 109 19.15 5.27 -14.31
C VAL A 109 18.58 5.25 -12.89
N PHE A 110 18.71 4.13 -12.19
CA PHE A 110 18.23 3.91 -10.82
C PHE A 110 19.39 3.44 -9.95
N GLU A 111 20.22 4.39 -9.52
CA GLU A 111 21.40 4.11 -8.68
C GLU A 111 21.22 4.56 -7.23
N TYR A 112 20.33 5.51 -6.99
CA TYR A 112 20.04 6.07 -5.68
C TYR A 112 18.54 6.11 -5.46
N GLU A 113 18.17 5.86 -4.20
CA GLU A 113 16.80 5.92 -3.71
C GLU A 113 16.75 6.78 -2.45
N THR A 114 15.68 7.56 -2.30
CA THR A 114 15.40 8.31 -1.08
C THR A 114 13.90 8.38 -0.83
N ILE A 115 13.54 8.59 0.43
CA ILE A 115 12.16 8.69 0.89
C ILE A 115 11.93 10.11 1.40
N ALA A 116 10.95 10.84 0.84
CA ALA A 116 10.70 12.22 1.26
C ALA A 116 10.24 12.31 2.72
N LYS A 117 9.09 11.69 3.02
CA LYS A 117 8.46 11.71 4.35
C LYS A 117 7.39 10.62 4.43
N LYS A 118 7.21 10.06 5.62
CA LYS A 118 6.06 9.18 5.91
C LYS A 118 4.93 10.05 6.44
N LYS A 119 3.71 9.88 5.93
CA LYS A 119 2.52 10.59 6.40
C LYS A 119 1.44 9.58 6.78
N GLN A 120 0.86 9.73 7.96
CA GLN A 120 -0.34 9.01 8.35
C GLN A 120 -1.54 9.82 7.87
N LEU A 121 -2.36 9.26 6.98
CA LEU A 121 -3.56 9.96 6.47
C LEU A 121 -4.76 9.78 7.40
N ASN A 122 -4.92 8.59 7.98
CA ASN A 122 -5.97 8.25 8.94
C ASN A 122 -5.55 7.00 9.74
N SER A 123 -6.44 6.41 10.55
CA SER A 123 -6.13 5.22 11.36
C SER A 123 -5.76 3.97 10.53
N HIS A 124 -6.13 3.93 9.26
CA HIS A 124 -5.89 2.80 8.36
C HIS A 124 -4.72 3.02 7.40
N ILE A 125 -4.54 4.23 6.87
CA ILE A 125 -3.64 4.49 5.74
C ILE A 125 -2.42 5.27 6.18
N ARG A 126 -1.26 4.69 5.84
CA ARG A 126 0.06 5.32 5.94
C ARG A 126 0.70 5.35 4.57
N ILE A 127 1.22 6.48 4.18
CA ILE A 127 1.87 6.68 2.89
C ILE A 127 3.33 7.09 3.04
N LEU A 128 4.11 6.80 2.01
CA LEU A 128 5.45 7.31 1.78
C LEU A 128 5.67 7.54 0.29
N ALA A 129 6.53 8.48 -0.06
CA ALA A 129 6.92 8.74 -1.44
C ALA A 129 8.41 8.39 -1.60
N ASP A 130 8.68 7.49 -2.55
CA ASP A 130 10.01 7.04 -2.90
C ASP A 130 10.45 7.71 -4.21
N PHE A 131 11.70 8.13 -4.24
CA PHE A 131 12.31 8.84 -5.34
C PHE A 131 13.52 8.04 -5.80
N LEU A 132 13.62 7.82 -7.10
CA LEU A 132 14.74 7.15 -7.73
C LEU A 132 15.48 8.13 -8.63
N SER A 133 16.80 8.05 -8.60
CA SER A 133 17.67 8.84 -9.47
C SER A 133 18.96 8.09 -9.80
N ASN A 134 19.68 8.58 -10.80
CA ASN A 134 21.04 8.17 -11.10
C ASN A 134 22.08 8.97 -10.28
N LYS A 135 21.66 10.05 -9.60
CA LYS A 135 22.52 10.90 -8.78
C LYS A 135 22.12 10.81 -7.30
N SER A 136 23.12 10.95 -6.43
CA SER A 136 22.91 10.95 -4.97
C SER A 136 22.25 12.23 -4.43
N GLU A 137 22.41 13.35 -5.14
CA GLU A 137 21.73 14.60 -4.82
C GLU A 137 20.58 14.74 -5.81
N MET A 138 19.35 14.62 -5.30
CA MET A 138 18.14 14.64 -6.11
C MET A 138 17.57 16.05 -6.23
N ASN A 139 17.07 16.39 -7.39
CA ASN A 139 16.36 17.63 -7.66
C ASN A 139 15.26 17.36 -8.70
N ARG A 140 14.41 18.37 -8.94
CA ARG A 140 13.29 18.27 -9.89
C ARG A 140 13.66 17.72 -11.27
N TYR A 141 14.89 17.96 -11.72
CA TYR A 141 15.34 17.62 -13.08
C TYR A 141 15.97 16.24 -13.19
N ASN A 142 16.52 15.69 -12.10
CA ASN A 142 17.28 14.44 -12.15
C ASN A 142 16.55 13.23 -11.54
N VAL A 143 15.36 13.41 -10.96
CA VAL A 143 14.50 12.30 -10.52
C VAL A 143 14.00 11.53 -11.73
N THR A 144 14.38 10.26 -11.80
CA THR A 144 14.10 9.37 -12.93
C THR A 144 12.82 8.58 -12.74
N ALA A 145 12.44 8.24 -11.51
CA ALA A 145 11.14 7.64 -11.19
C ALA A 145 10.67 8.07 -9.81
N MET A 146 9.35 8.02 -9.59
CA MET A 146 8.72 8.20 -8.29
C MET A 146 7.64 7.13 -8.11
N SER A 147 7.57 6.57 -6.92
CA SER A 147 6.49 5.67 -6.50
C SER A 147 5.90 6.13 -5.17
N ILE A 148 4.67 5.71 -4.90
CA ILE A 148 4.03 5.84 -3.61
C ILE A 148 3.98 4.47 -2.94
N GLY A 149 4.58 4.37 -1.76
CA GLY A 149 4.38 3.25 -0.86
C GLY A 149 3.15 3.52 0.00
N VAL A 150 2.15 2.64 -0.07
CA VAL A 150 0.93 2.74 0.74
C VAL A 150 0.80 1.50 1.60
N TYR A 151 0.58 1.70 2.89
CA TYR A 151 0.29 0.65 3.85
C TYR A 151 -1.13 0.85 4.39
N TRP A 152 -1.91 -0.22 4.33
CA TRP A 152 -3.28 -0.28 4.81
C TRP A 152 -3.39 -1.25 5.98
N HIS A 153 -3.63 -0.69 7.15
CA HIS A 153 -3.89 -1.39 8.39
C HIS A 153 -5.32 -1.92 8.36
N THR A 154 -5.48 -3.25 8.40
CA THR A 154 -6.80 -3.89 8.29
C THR A 154 -7.64 -3.70 9.56
N LYS A 155 -7.01 -3.38 10.70
CA LYS A 155 -7.62 -3.38 12.05
C LYS A 155 -8.25 -4.72 12.44
N ARG A 156 -7.78 -5.80 11.80
CA ARG A 156 -8.19 -7.16 12.11
C ARG A 156 -7.07 -7.86 12.84
N PHE A 157 -7.37 -8.21 14.08
CA PHE A 157 -6.40 -8.84 14.98
C PHE A 157 -6.60 -10.35 15.00
N TYR A 158 -5.51 -11.08 14.87
CA TYR A 158 -5.47 -12.54 14.98
C TYR A 158 -4.43 -12.96 16.03
N PRO A 159 -4.65 -14.10 16.71
CA PRO A 159 -3.66 -14.61 17.65
C PRO A 159 -2.44 -15.12 16.88
N ASP A 160 -1.25 -14.73 17.33
CA ASP A 160 0.04 -15.11 16.76
C ASP A 160 1.05 -15.42 17.88
N GLY A 161 2.20 -15.96 17.49
CA GLY A 161 3.30 -16.30 18.39
C GLY A 161 3.64 -17.79 18.42
N ASN A 162 4.77 -18.10 19.05
CA ASN A 162 5.28 -19.46 19.24
C ASN A 162 5.95 -19.64 20.61
N GLU A 163 6.31 -20.89 20.94
CA GLU A 163 7.13 -21.16 22.10
C GLU A 163 8.48 -20.42 21.98
N GLY A 164 8.72 -19.49 22.91
CA GLY A 164 9.90 -18.63 22.95
C GLY A 164 9.60 -17.13 22.80
N SER A 165 8.56 -16.77 22.05
CA SER A 165 8.14 -15.37 21.85
C SER A 165 6.85 -14.99 22.60
N GLY A 166 6.06 -15.99 23.02
CA GLY A 166 4.80 -15.80 23.74
C GLY A 166 3.59 -15.58 22.82
N PHE A 167 2.38 -15.56 23.40
CA PHE A 167 1.13 -15.30 22.67
C PHE A 167 0.83 -13.80 22.62
N TYR A 168 0.53 -13.27 21.43
CA TYR A 168 0.12 -11.88 21.25
C TYR A 168 -0.89 -11.71 20.12
N TRP A 169 -1.53 -10.53 20.07
CA TRP A 169 -2.44 -10.15 19.00
C TRP A 169 -1.66 -9.43 17.90
N SER A 170 -1.67 -9.98 16.69
CA SER A 170 -1.05 -9.39 15.50
C SER A 170 -2.11 -8.76 14.61
N GLU A 171 -1.75 -7.68 13.91
CA GLU A 171 -2.60 -7.00 12.93
C GLU A 171 -2.07 -7.25 11.52
N GLU A 172 -2.93 -7.69 10.60
CA GLU A 172 -2.56 -7.76 9.18
C GLU A 172 -2.46 -6.34 8.59
N THR A 173 -1.37 -6.09 7.85
CA THR A 173 -1.16 -4.84 7.10
C THR A 173 -0.90 -5.18 5.65
N LEU A 174 -1.67 -4.59 4.73
CA LEU A 174 -1.48 -4.76 3.30
C LEU A 174 -0.66 -3.60 2.73
N SER A 175 0.14 -3.88 1.72
CA SER A 175 0.94 -2.94 0.95
C SER A 175 0.58 -3.03 -0.54
N CYS A 176 1.04 -2.08 -1.36
CA CYS A 176 0.79 -2.13 -2.81
C CYS A 176 1.29 -3.43 -3.46
N ASN A 177 2.33 -4.05 -2.90
CA ASN A 177 2.87 -5.33 -3.38
C ASN A 177 1.91 -6.50 -3.15
N ASP A 178 1.09 -6.45 -2.10
CA ASP A 178 0.17 -7.53 -1.73
C ASP A 178 -1.06 -7.60 -2.65
N ILE A 179 -1.33 -6.53 -3.42
CA ILE A 179 -2.48 -6.42 -4.33
C ILE A 179 -2.09 -6.50 -5.82
N ASN A 180 -0.91 -7.05 -6.12
CA ASN A 180 -0.40 -7.29 -7.48
C ASN A 180 -0.37 -6.04 -8.37
N ILE A 181 -0.12 -4.86 -7.79
CA ILE A 181 0.09 -3.64 -8.57
C ILE A 181 1.58 -3.59 -8.93
N GLN A 182 1.86 -3.48 -10.22
CA GLN A 182 3.22 -3.37 -10.74
C GLN A 182 3.62 -1.91 -10.91
N ASP A 183 4.75 -1.55 -10.31
CA ASP A 183 5.30 -0.22 -10.46
C ASP A 183 5.80 0.00 -11.89
N ASN A 184 5.42 1.13 -12.49
CA ASN A 184 5.97 1.56 -13.75
C ASN A 184 7.39 2.10 -13.54
N MET A 185 8.38 1.28 -13.88
CA MET A 185 9.80 1.58 -13.78
C MET A 185 10.40 2.13 -15.09
N THR A 186 9.58 2.60 -16.03
CA THR A 186 10.06 3.32 -17.23
C THR A 186 10.53 4.72 -16.81
N PRO A 187 11.78 5.12 -17.09
CA PRO A 187 12.31 6.40 -16.60
C PRO A 187 11.58 7.61 -17.20
N LYS A 188 11.52 8.69 -16.43
CA LYS A 188 10.99 9.98 -16.87
C LYS A 188 11.71 10.48 -18.11
N GLY A 189 10.94 10.87 -19.12
CA GLY A 189 11.47 11.39 -20.39
C GLY A 189 12.02 10.32 -21.34
N PHE A 190 11.89 9.03 -21.01
CA PHE A 190 12.20 7.95 -21.94
C PHE A 190 11.15 7.93 -23.06
N LYS A 191 11.57 8.30 -24.27
CA LYS A 191 10.80 8.03 -25.49
C LYS A 191 11.21 6.65 -25.98
N ASN A 192 10.25 5.76 -26.15
CA ASN A 192 10.49 4.57 -26.96
C ASN A 192 10.61 5.07 -28.39
N ASP A 193 11.83 5.21 -28.89
CA ASP A 193 12.05 5.40 -30.31
C ASP A 193 11.73 4.05 -30.99
N GLU A 194 10.47 3.88 -31.41
CA GLU A 194 10.08 2.90 -32.44
C GLU A 194 10.26 3.50 -33.84
#